data_AF-A0AAV4SKE0-F1
#
_entry.id   AF-A0AAV4SKE0-F1
#
_cell.length_a   1.000
_cell.length_b   1.000
_cell.length_c   1.000
_cell.angle_alpha   90.00
_cell.angle_beta   90.00
_cell.angle_gamma   90.00
#
_symmetry.space_group_name_H-M   'P 1'
#
loop_
_entity.id
_entity.type
_entity.pdbx_description
1 polymer ?
#
loop_
_entity_poly.entity_id
_entity_poly.type
_entity_poly.pdbx_seq_one_letter_code
_entity_poly.pdbx_strand_id
1 'polypeptide(L)'
;MLQVDNGEIVRGQSKGALSELNLGQPLYIGGVPEFLPLKYSLVVQVGLDGAVQRMVVNDEVWDDILSFSTGQRNIEHYVGPPCSPGICKNNGRCIPLLDDYKCQCVDGYSGKWCNKTEETLEMNDNIISQPVKFDGFNFMQFTEGIKGMRLKKSRENYITITFRTIHDRGLLLWMNKGLNTGGDYIAIAIEKGYLTLSFNLGKEPVPLVLKSRHKVHDNKWHTVIVQRNKRLAHLLVDDNPPVTSTSEPGATELNTDGILWIGGSTAVPPGFPDAYYHGFRGCISSITIDSESLNLSRGYSEYCQPS
;
A
#
# COMPACT_ATOMS: atom_id res chain seq x y z
N MET A 1 -17.04 -20.33 5.41
CA MET A 1 -16.24 -20.91 4.32
C MET A 1 -14.77 -20.78 4.68
N LEU A 2 -13.94 -21.73 4.27
CA LEU A 2 -12.50 -21.75 4.54
C LEU A 2 -11.75 -21.79 3.21
N GLN A 3 -10.70 -20.98 3.09
CA GLN A 3 -9.81 -20.98 1.95
C GLN A 3 -8.39 -20.72 2.46
N VAL A 4 -7.44 -21.48 1.91
CA VAL A 4 -6.00 -21.25 2.11
C VAL A 4 -5.44 -20.82 0.77
N ASP A 5 -4.75 -19.69 0.76
CA ASP A 5 -4.21 -19.05 -0.44
C ASP A 5 -5.28 -18.92 -1.54
N ASN A 6 -4.95 -19.39 -2.75
CA ASN A 6 -5.85 -19.46 -3.90
C ASN A 6 -6.45 -20.86 -4.09
N GLY A 7 -6.43 -21.70 -3.05
CA GLY A 7 -6.96 -23.06 -3.08
C GLY A 7 -8.49 -23.10 -3.23
N GLU A 8 -9.02 -24.31 -3.32
CA GLU A 8 -10.46 -24.52 -3.37
C GLU A 8 -11.14 -24.05 -2.07
N ILE A 9 -12.31 -23.43 -2.23
CA ILE A 9 -13.10 -22.98 -1.09
C ILE A 9 -13.82 -24.19 -0.49
N VAL A 10 -13.50 -24.50 0.75
CA VAL A 10 -14.17 -25.55 1.52
C VAL A 10 -15.32 -24.94 2.33
N ARG A 11 -16.47 -25.60 2.32
CA ARG A 11 -17.65 -25.20 3.11
C ARG A 11 -17.92 -26.27 4.16
N GLY A 12 -18.18 -25.83 5.38
CA GLY A 12 -18.66 -26.66 6.47
C GLY A 12 -20.00 -26.12 6.96
N GLN A 13 -20.85 -27.01 7.44
CA GLN A 13 -22.13 -26.65 8.06
C GLN A 13 -22.21 -27.30 9.44
N SER A 14 -22.57 -26.52 10.45
CA SER A 14 -22.85 -27.03 11.79
C SER A 14 -24.09 -27.92 11.78
N LYS A 15 -24.15 -28.92 12.66
CA LYS A 15 -25.35 -29.74 12.84
C LYS A 15 -26.36 -29.00 13.70
N GLY A 16 -27.65 -29.21 13.42
CA GLY A 16 -28.76 -28.64 14.20
C GLY A 16 -29.37 -27.38 13.59
N ALA A 17 -30.31 -26.77 14.31
CA ALA A 17 -31.10 -25.62 13.84
C ALA A 17 -30.54 -24.24 14.25
N LEU A 18 -29.49 -24.22 15.08
CA LEU A 18 -28.89 -22.97 15.55
C LEU A 18 -27.96 -22.40 14.47
N SER A 19 -28.17 -21.13 14.12
CA SER A 19 -27.40 -20.39 13.11
C SER A 19 -26.39 -19.42 13.69
N GLU A 20 -26.37 -19.26 15.01
CA GLU A 20 -25.59 -18.22 15.69
C GLU A 20 -24.48 -18.83 16.55
N LEU A 21 -23.36 -18.14 16.61
CA LEU A 21 -22.24 -18.46 17.48
C LEU A 21 -22.15 -17.39 18.58
N ASN A 22 -22.48 -17.78 19.81
CA ASN A 22 -22.33 -16.90 20.97
C ASN A 22 -21.02 -17.24 21.70
N LEU A 23 -20.02 -16.37 21.55
CA LEU A 23 -18.71 -16.51 22.18
C LEU A 23 -18.57 -15.51 23.33
N GLY A 24 -18.50 -16.01 24.56
CA GLY A 24 -18.31 -15.20 25.77
C GLY A 24 -16.88 -15.16 26.30
N GLN A 25 -15.95 -15.88 25.66
CA GLN A 25 -14.54 -15.95 26.08
C GLN A 25 -13.66 -15.05 25.21
N PRO A 26 -12.47 -14.63 25.72
CA PRO A 26 -11.50 -13.88 24.91
C PRO A 26 -11.11 -14.62 23.63
N LEU A 27 -10.81 -13.85 22.58
CA LEU A 27 -10.18 -14.39 21.37
C LEU A 27 -8.70 -14.67 21.66
N TYR A 28 -8.27 -15.91 21.45
CA TYR A 28 -6.89 -16.33 21.60
C TYR A 28 -6.22 -16.51 20.23
N ILE A 29 -4.99 -16.03 20.09
CA ILE A 29 -4.20 -16.11 18.86
C ILE A 29 -2.90 -16.84 19.18
N GLY A 30 -2.55 -17.83 18.38
CA GLY A 30 -1.31 -18.61 18.51
C GLY A 30 -1.32 -19.66 19.62
N GLY A 31 -2.22 -19.61 20.59
CA GLY A 31 -2.38 -20.65 21.61
C GLY A 31 -3.32 -20.23 22.73
N VAL A 32 -3.66 -21.18 23.61
CA VAL A 32 -4.48 -20.94 24.81
C VAL A 32 -3.68 -21.25 26.08
N PRO A 33 -3.98 -20.62 27.23
CA PRO A 33 -3.25 -20.84 28.49
C PRO A 33 -3.25 -22.31 28.96
N GLU A 34 -4.37 -23.00 28.73
CA GLU A 34 -4.54 -24.41 29.02
C GLU A 34 -5.36 -25.05 27.90
N PHE A 35 -4.81 -26.06 27.24
CA PHE A 35 -5.56 -26.86 26.28
C PHE A 35 -6.51 -27.75 27.09
N LEU A 36 -7.76 -27.31 27.24
CA LEU A 36 -8.78 -28.14 27.83
C LEU A 36 -8.90 -29.44 27.02
N PRO A 37 -9.04 -30.61 27.67
CA PRO A 37 -9.39 -31.84 26.98
C PRO A 37 -10.84 -31.70 26.50
N LEU A 38 -11.02 -31.03 25.36
CA LEU A 38 -12.30 -31.01 24.68
C LEU A 38 -12.63 -32.46 24.33
N LYS A 39 -13.88 -32.85 24.62
CA LYS A 39 -14.44 -34.20 24.48
C LYS A 39 -14.32 -34.79 23.07
N TYR A 40 -13.92 -33.97 22.10
CA TYR A 40 -13.58 -34.33 20.75
C TYR A 40 -12.10 -34.07 20.56
N SER A 41 -11.36 -35.14 20.31
CA SER A 41 -9.94 -35.15 19.95
C SER A 41 -9.61 -34.09 18.89
N LEU A 42 -9.33 -32.87 19.32
CA LEU A 42 -8.63 -31.93 18.47
C LEU A 42 -7.19 -32.41 18.42
N VAL A 43 -6.74 -32.71 17.21
CA VAL A 43 -5.38 -33.15 16.88
C VAL A 43 -4.33 -32.06 17.25
N VAL A 44 -4.77 -30.88 17.68
CA VAL A 44 -3.92 -29.73 17.98
C VAL A 44 -3.70 -29.63 19.50
N GLN A 45 -2.53 -30.09 19.93
CA GLN A 45 -2.06 -30.00 21.32
C GLN A 45 -0.95 -28.97 21.52
N VAL A 46 -0.53 -28.30 20.43
CA VAL A 46 0.57 -27.35 20.40
C VAL A 46 0.04 -26.05 19.82
N GLY A 47 0.50 -24.93 20.35
CA GLY A 47 0.25 -23.62 19.78
C GLY A 47 0.89 -23.45 18.40
N LEU A 48 0.54 -22.37 17.71
CA LEU A 48 1.24 -21.93 16.52
C LEU A 48 2.68 -21.55 16.89
N ASP A 49 3.64 -22.21 16.27
CA ASP A 49 5.03 -21.77 16.21
C ASP A 49 5.25 -21.14 14.83
N GLY A 50 5.20 -19.81 14.78
CA GLY A 50 5.24 -19.06 13.53
C GLY A 50 4.85 -17.59 13.68
N ALA A 51 4.64 -16.93 12.55
CA ALA A 51 4.34 -15.50 12.50
C ALA A 51 2.90 -15.24 12.05
N VAL A 52 2.22 -14.34 12.76
CA VAL A 52 0.95 -13.75 12.33
C VAL A 52 1.18 -12.27 12.12
N GLN A 53 1.04 -11.82 10.88
CA GLN A 53 1.31 -10.43 10.54
C GLN A 53 0.05 -9.58 10.48
N ARG A 54 -1.10 -10.20 10.15
CA ARG A 54 -2.35 -9.47 9.98
C ARG A 54 -3.54 -10.39 10.22
N MET A 55 -4.55 -9.85 10.88
CA MET A 55 -5.86 -10.47 11.03
C MET A 55 -6.95 -9.51 10.58
N VAL A 56 -8.04 -10.05 10.05
CA VAL A 56 -9.28 -9.29 9.81
C VAL A 56 -10.39 -10.06 10.50
N VAL A 57 -11.03 -9.45 11.48
CA VAL A 57 -12.09 -10.06 12.29
C VAL A 57 -13.32 -9.19 12.18
N ASN A 58 -14.41 -9.72 11.61
CA ASN A 58 -15.66 -8.97 11.38
C ASN A 58 -15.41 -7.61 10.69
N ASP A 59 -14.64 -7.62 9.59
CA ASP A 59 -14.23 -6.45 8.81
C ASP A 59 -13.29 -5.45 9.52
N GLU A 60 -12.92 -5.71 10.77
CA GLU A 60 -11.92 -4.93 11.50
C GLU A 60 -10.51 -5.48 11.22
N VAL A 61 -9.59 -4.60 10.81
CA VAL A 61 -8.20 -4.98 10.49
C VAL A 61 -7.32 -4.83 11.73
N TRP A 62 -6.67 -5.92 12.12
CA TRP A 62 -5.68 -5.97 13.21
C TRP A 62 -4.29 -6.22 12.60
N ASP A 63 -3.56 -5.14 12.37
CA ASP A 63 -2.22 -5.11 11.76
C ASP A 63 -1.09 -4.79 12.76
N ASP A 64 -1.45 -4.30 13.94
CA ASP A 64 -0.57 -4.19 15.11
C ASP A 64 -1.12 -5.04 16.26
N ILE A 65 -1.15 -6.36 16.05
CA ILE A 65 -1.76 -7.34 16.95
C ILE A 65 -1.20 -7.24 18.38
N LEU A 66 0.07 -6.83 18.52
CA LEU A 66 0.72 -6.66 19.82
C LEU A 66 0.12 -5.50 20.62
N SER A 67 -0.20 -4.38 19.96
CA SER A 67 -0.75 -3.20 20.62
C SER A 67 -2.14 -3.42 21.24
N PHE A 68 -2.94 -4.32 20.68
CA PHE A 68 -4.31 -4.61 21.12
C PHE A 68 -4.41 -5.80 22.08
N SER A 69 -3.29 -6.48 22.38
CA SER A 69 -3.31 -7.67 23.22
C SER A 69 -3.45 -7.32 24.71
N THR A 70 -4.39 -7.99 25.38
CA THR A 70 -4.63 -7.89 26.83
C THR A 70 -3.79 -8.87 27.65
N GLY A 71 -3.06 -9.78 27.00
CA GLY A 71 -2.20 -10.77 27.63
C GLY A 71 -1.29 -11.48 26.63
N GLN A 72 0.01 -11.53 26.94
CA GLN A 72 1.04 -12.08 26.05
C GLN A 72 1.97 -13.03 26.82
N ARG A 73 2.44 -14.10 26.16
CA ARG A 73 3.45 -15.01 26.71
C ARG A 73 4.37 -15.49 25.59
N ASN A 74 5.66 -15.26 25.74
CA ASN A 74 6.70 -15.67 24.78
C ASN A 74 6.42 -15.20 23.34
N ILE A 75 5.98 -13.96 23.17
CA ILE A 75 5.77 -13.35 21.86
C ILE A 75 6.88 -12.32 21.63
N GLU A 76 7.46 -12.35 20.43
CA GLU A 76 8.47 -11.40 19.99
C GLU A 76 8.14 -10.88 18.58
N HIS A 77 8.82 -9.81 18.16
CA HIS A 77 8.74 -9.37 16.77
C HIS A 77 9.38 -10.41 15.86
N TYR A 78 8.66 -10.81 14.82
CA TYR A 78 9.17 -11.79 13.87
C TYR A 78 10.44 -11.30 13.16
N VAL A 79 11.50 -12.10 13.26
CA VAL A 79 12.79 -11.88 12.57
C VAL A 79 12.99 -13.02 11.58
N GLY A 80 12.63 -12.78 10.31
CA GLY A 80 12.74 -13.76 9.24
C GLY A 80 12.28 -13.19 7.90
N PRO A 81 12.33 -13.98 6.81
CA PRO A 81 11.87 -13.55 5.49
C PRO A 81 10.44 -13.00 5.56
N PRO A 82 10.14 -11.86 4.93
CA PRO A 82 10.95 -11.17 3.90
C PRO A 82 12.07 -10.25 4.46
N CYS A 83 12.11 -10.01 5.77
CA CYS A 83 13.15 -9.21 6.41
C CYS A 83 14.36 -10.06 6.82
N SER A 84 15.30 -10.23 5.89
CA SER A 84 16.59 -10.86 6.17
C SER A 84 17.61 -9.86 6.74
N PRO A 85 18.53 -10.29 7.61
CA PRO A 85 19.60 -9.42 8.12
C PRO A 85 20.37 -8.72 7.00
N GLY A 86 20.52 -7.40 7.12
CA GLY A 86 21.30 -6.59 6.16
C GLY A 86 20.61 -6.27 4.83
N ILE A 87 19.31 -6.57 4.68
CA ILE A 87 18.52 -6.18 3.50
C ILE A 87 18.31 -4.65 3.43
N CYS A 88 18.09 -4.03 4.59
CA CYS A 88 18.13 -2.60 4.77
C CYS A 88 19.54 -2.20 5.22
N LYS A 89 20.22 -1.38 4.41
CA LYS A 89 21.57 -0.88 4.68
C LYS A 89 21.54 0.29 5.66
N ASN A 90 22.71 0.65 6.17
CA ASN A 90 22.93 1.88 6.95
C ASN A 90 21.96 2.03 8.14
N ASN A 91 21.79 0.94 8.90
CA ASN A 91 20.89 0.86 10.05
C ASN A 91 19.40 1.14 9.73
N GLY A 92 18.99 1.02 8.47
CA GLY A 92 17.58 1.05 8.10
C GLY A 92 16.81 -0.07 8.77
N ARG A 93 15.61 0.24 9.28
CA ARG A 93 14.72 -0.74 9.90
C ARG A 93 13.93 -1.46 8.82
N CYS A 94 14.02 -2.80 8.80
CA CYS A 94 13.17 -3.60 7.92
C CYS A 94 11.79 -3.77 8.54
N ILE A 95 10.76 -3.44 7.77
CA ILE A 95 9.35 -3.61 8.11
C ILE A 95 8.80 -4.69 7.19
N PRO A 96 8.45 -5.88 7.70
CA PRO A 96 7.87 -6.94 6.88
C PRO A 96 6.46 -6.54 6.43
N LEU A 97 6.10 -6.86 5.19
CA LEU A 97 4.81 -6.60 4.52
C LEU A 97 4.40 -7.83 3.69
N LEU A 98 3.76 -8.82 4.32
CA LEU A 98 3.45 -10.15 3.76
C LEU A 98 4.71 -10.85 3.21
N ASP A 99 4.74 -11.07 1.90
CA ASP A 99 5.82 -11.69 1.15
C ASP A 99 6.89 -10.67 0.69
N ASP A 100 6.74 -9.38 1.03
CA ASP A 100 7.65 -8.29 0.68
C ASP A 100 8.04 -7.45 1.92
N TYR A 101 8.91 -6.46 1.77
CA TYR A 101 9.39 -5.63 2.88
C TYR A 101 9.59 -4.17 2.47
N LYS A 102 9.52 -3.28 3.47
CA LYS A 102 9.94 -1.87 3.37
C LYS A 102 11.18 -1.66 4.23
N CYS A 103 12.16 -0.93 3.72
CA CYS A 103 13.20 -0.35 4.55
C CYS A 103 12.80 1.07 4.98
N GLN A 104 12.65 1.28 6.29
CA GLN A 104 12.57 2.60 6.90
C GLN A 104 13.99 3.11 7.12
N CYS A 105 14.41 4.07 6.30
CA CYS A 105 15.77 4.60 6.33
C CYS A 105 15.97 5.61 7.45
N VAL A 106 17.18 5.63 8.00
CA VAL A 106 17.62 6.69 8.92
C VAL A 106 17.92 7.96 8.11
N ASP A 107 17.78 9.14 8.73
CA ASP A 107 18.07 10.43 8.11
C ASP A 107 19.42 10.45 7.38
N GLY A 108 19.44 11.03 6.18
CA GLY A 108 20.60 11.06 5.28
C GLY A 108 20.74 9.84 4.37
N TYR A 109 19.90 8.80 4.55
CA TYR A 109 19.87 7.62 3.69
C TYR A 109 18.51 7.44 2.99
N SER A 110 18.53 6.93 1.76
CA SER A 110 17.32 6.73 0.95
C SER A 110 17.41 5.53 0.00
N GLY A 111 16.32 5.31 -0.75
CA GLY A 111 16.18 4.20 -1.70
C GLY A 111 15.61 2.93 -1.05
N LYS A 112 15.19 1.97 -1.88
CA LYS A 112 14.53 0.71 -1.46
C LYS A 112 15.28 -0.04 -0.36
N TRP A 113 16.61 0.05 -0.36
CA TRP A 113 17.50 -0.64 0.58
C TRP A 113 18.27 0.30 1.50
N CYS A 114 17.93 1.59 1.57
CA CYS A 114 18.65 2.60 2.36
C CYS A 114 20.15 2.68 2.05
N ASN A 115 20.54 2.36 0.81
CA ASN A 115 21.94 2.30 0.37
C ASN A 115 22.43 3.57 -0.34
N LYS A 116 21.54 4.54 -0.53
CA LYS A 116 21.87 5.83 -1.16
C LYS A 116 22.03 6.89 -0.08
N THR A 117 23.06 7.71 -0.17
CA THR A 117 23.22 8.95 0.59
C THR A 117 22.88 10.16 -0.27
N GLU A 118 22.63 11.32 0.34
CA GLU A 118 22.48 12.58 -0.41
C GLU A 118 23.69 12.84 -1.33
N GLU A 119 24.91 12.53 -0.89
CA GLU A 119 26.15 12.68 -1.69
C GLU A 119 26.24 11.72 -2.89
N THR A 120 25.67 10.51 -2.81
CA THR A 120 25.67 9.58 -3.97
C THR A 120 24.68 9.97 -5.07
N LEU A 121 23.75 10.90 -4.80
CA LEU A 121 22.91 11.53 -5.82
C LEU A 121 23.70 12.56 -6.64
N GLU A 122 24.83 13.06 -6.12
CA GLU A 122 25.62 14.12 -6.74
C GLU A 122 26.70 13.59 -7.71
N MET A 123 27.09 12.31 -7.61
CA MET A 123 28.31 11.83 -8.27
C MET A 123 28.13 10.91 -9.48
N ASN A 124 26.91 10.50 -9.85
CA ASN A 124 26.69 9.64 -11.02
C ASN A 124 25.60 10.09 -12.01
N ASP A 125 24.99 11.25 -11.79
CA ASP A 125 24.26 11.98 -12.82
C ASP A 125 24.27 13.46 -12.42
N ASN A 126 24.61 14.37 -13.34
CA ASN A 126 24.52 15.82 -13.16
C ASN A 126 23.05 16.31 -13.02
N ILE A 127 22.16 15.49 -12.47
CA ILE A 127 20.76 15.78 -12.25
C ILE A 127 20.53 15.69 -10.74
N ILE A 128 20.79 16.80 -10.06
CA ILE A 128 20.06 17.09 -8.81
C ILE A 128 18.59 16.90 -9.19
N SER A 129 17.92 15.84 -8.70
CA SER A 129 16.49 15.67 -8.90
C SER A 129 15.78 16.69 -8.01
N GLN A 130 15.88 17.97 -8.40
CA GLN A 130 15.18 19.06 -7.76
C GLN A 130 13.70 18.70 -7.76
N PRO A 131 13.04 18.75 -6.59
CA PRO A 131 11.65 18.36 -6.53
C PRO A 131 10.82 19.20 -7.48
N VAL A 132 9.99 18.54 -8.28
CA VAL A 132 9.19 19.20 -9.30
C VAL A 132 7.93 19.76 -8.67
N LYS A 133 7.63 21.01 -9.00
CA LYS A 133 6.44 21.72 -8.57
C LYS A 133 5.28 21.41 -9.51
N PHE A 134 4.17 21.01 -8.92
CA PHE A 134 2.89 20.90 -9.60
C PHE A 134 1.97 22.02 -9.12
N ASP A 135 1.33 22.70 -10.07
CA ASP A 135 0.51 23.89 -9.82
C ASP A 135 -1.00 23.62 -9.91
N GLY A 136 -1.37 22.38 -10.19
CA GLY A 136 -2.75 21.91 -10.35
C GLY A 136 -3.23 21.90 -11.81
N PHE A 137 -2.44 22.44 -12.74
CA PHE A 137 -2.73 22.46 -14.17
C PHE A 137 -1.69 21.68 -14.98
N ASN A 138 -0.45 21.58 -14.49
CA ASN A 138 0.57 20.76 -15.09
C ASN A 138 0.44 19.28 -14.69
N PHE A 139 0.85 18.39 -15.60
CA PHE A 139 0.90 16.95 -15.39
C PHE A 139 2.03 16.35 -16.22
N MET A 140 2.48 15.15 -15.85
CA MET A 140 3.45 14.36 -16.61
C MET A 140 2.83 13.04 -17.04
N GLN A 141 3.22 12.58 -18.23
CA GLN A 141 2.75 11.31 -18.79
C GLN A 141 3.95 10.40 -19.07
N PHE A 142 3.84 9.14 -18.66
CA PHE A 142 4.82 8.09 -18.93
C PHE A 142 4.12 6.91 -19.61
N THR A 143 4.77 6.29 -20.58
CA THR A 143 4.24 5.14 -21.32
C THR A 143 5.11 3.91 -21.14
N GLU A 144 4.61 2.75 -21.55
CA GLU A 144 5.43 1.54 -21.68
C GLU A 144 6.67 1.81 -22.54
N GLY A 145 7.84 1.40 -22.04
CA GLY A 145 9.14 1.67 -22.67
C GLY A 145 10.29 1.82 -21.68
N ILE A 146 9.99 2.13 -20.41
CA ILE A 146 10.97 2.07 -19.32
C ILE A 146 11.08 0.62 -18.87
N LYS A 147 12.23 0.00 -19.13
CA LYS A 147 12.52 -1.40 -18.75
C LYS A 147 12.32 -1.57 -17.24
N GLY A 148 11.45 -2.49 -16.82
CA GLY A 148 11.18 -2.77 -15.40
C GLY A 148 9.88 -2.14 -14.86
N MET A 149 9.29 -1.17 -15.59
CA MET A 149 8.01 -0.56 -15.22
C MET A 149 6.84 -1.33 -15.86
N ARG A 150 5.97 -1.95 -15.05
CA ARG A 150 4.83 -2.74 -15.56
C ARG A 150 3.52 -1.97 -15.41
N LEU A 151 3.17 -1.22 -16.46
CA LEU A 151 1.92 -0.44 -16.49
C LEU A 151 0.70 -1.27 -16.89
N LYS A 152 0.87 -2.35 -17.66
CA LYS A 152 -0.23 -3.24 -18.10
C LYS A 152 -0.18 -4.62 -17.47
N LYS A 153 -1.36 -5.25 -17.43
CA LYS A 153 -1.58 -6.65 -17.05
C LYS A 153 -0.81 -7.05 -15.79
N SER A 154 -0.81 -6.21 -14.77
CA SER A 154 -0.03 -6.47 -13.56
C SER A 154 -0.84 -7.19 -12.50
N ARG A 155 -0.25 -8.18 -11.83
CA ARG A 155 -0.87 -8.83 -10.66
C ARG A 155 -0.37 -8.25 -9.35
N GLU A 156 0.74 -7.54 -9.41
CA GLU A 156 1.38 -6.89 -8.28
C GLU A 156 1.75 -5.46 -8.66
N ASN A 157 1.65 -4.51 -7.74
CA ASN A 157 2.13 -3.16 -7.99
C ASN A 157 2.87 -2.67 -6.76
N TYR A 158 4.06 -2.11 -6.95
CA TYR A 158 4.82 -1.44 -5.91
C TYR A 158 5.04 0.01 -6.32
N ILE A 159 4.39 0.95 -5.65
CA ILE A 159 4.47 2.38 -6.00
C ILE A 159 4.99 3.13 -4.78
N THR A 160 6.05 3.91 -4.96
CA THR A 160 6.57 4.83 -3.93
C THR A 160 6.53 6.26 -4.44
N ILE A 161 6.00 7.19 -3.63
CA ILE A 161 5.94 8.62 -3.96
C ILE A 161 6.43 9.43 -2.76
N THR A 162 7.34 10.36 -2.98
CA THR A 162 7.73 11.35 -1.97
C THR A 162 7.23 12.73 -2.39
N PHE A 163 6.33 13.32 -1.60
CA PHE A 163 5.66 14.58 -1.94
C PHE A 163 5.48 15.48 -0.72
N ARG A 164 5.21 16.77 -0.94
CA ARG A 164 4.72 17.71 0.08
C ARG A 164 3.63 18.61 -0.49
N THR A 165 2.67 19.03 0.32
CA THR A 165 1.62 19.98 -0.07
C THR A 165 1.00 20.69 1.13
N ILE A 166 0.35 21.83 0.87
CA ILE A 166 -0.58 22.51 1.78
C ILE A 166 -2.06 22.34 1.36
N HIS A 167 -2.29 21.72 0.20
CA HIS A 167 -3.61 21.58 -0.39
C HIS A 167 -4.26 20.29 0.06
N ASP A 168 -5.55 20.37 0.38
CA ASP A 168 -6.33 19.27 0.93
C ASP A 168 -7.00 18.40 -0.15
N ARG A 169 -6.71 18.68 -1.43
CA ARG A 169 -7.20 17.92 -2.58
C ARG A 169 -6.22 17.93 -3.75
N GLY A 170 -6.29 16.87 -4.56
CA GLY A 170 -5.61 16.79 -5.86
C GLY A 170 -5.20 15.37 -6.24
N LEU A 171 -5.19 15.07 -7.54
CA LEU A 171 -4.81 13.79 -8.12
C LEU A 171 -3.29 13.71 -8.29
N LEU A 172 -2.65 12.79 -7.56
CA LEU A 172 -1.19 12.57 -7.60
C LEU A 172 -0.79 11.61 -8.70
N LEU A 173 -1.48 10.47 -8.81
CA LEU A 173 -1.17 9.40 -9.75
C LEU A 173 -2.45 8.81 -10.31
N TRP A 174 -2.45 8.52 -11.61
CA TRP A 174 -3.58 7.91 -12.30
C TRP A 174 -3.13 6.97 -13.43
N MET A 175 -3.69 5.77 -13.45
CA MET A 175 -3.61 4.82 -14.55
C MET A 175 -4.98 4.16 -14.72
N ASN A 176 -5.46 4.02 -15.95
CA ASN A 176 -6.78 3.45 -16.19
C ASN A 176 -6.88 2.71 -17.52
N LYS A 177 -8.01 2.03 -17.71
CA LYS A 177 -8.45 1.49 -18.98
C LYS A 177 -9.84 1.99 -19.31
N GLY A 178 -9.95 2.65 -20.45
CA GLY A 178 -11.23 3.12 -20.98
C GLY A 178 -11.75 4.38 -20.28
N LEU A 179 -13.01 4.72 -20.56
CA LEU A 179 -13.59 6.04 -20.26
C LEU A 179 -14.63 6.01 -19.13
N ASN A 180 -14.73 4.91 -18.37
CA ASN A 180 -15.68 4.76 -17.27
C ASN A 180 -15.01 4.18 -16.03
N THR A 181 -15.70 4.30 -14.88
CA THR A 181 -15.23 3.82 -13.56
C THR A 181 -15.24 2.30 -13.42
N GLY A 182 -15.91 1.58 -14.32
CA GLY A 182 -15.98 0.11 -14.31
C GLY A 182 -14.77 -0.56 -14.95
N GLY A 183 -13.92 0.20 -15.64
CA GLY A 183 -12.64 -0.28 -16.16
C GLY A 183 -11.58 -0.43 -15.07
N ASP A 184 -10.52 -1.15 -15.40
CA ASP A 184 -9.36 -1.30 -14.53
C ASP A 184 -8.68 0.05 -14.30
N TYR A 185 -8.42 0.41 -13.05
CA TYR A 185 -7.65 1.63 -12.73
C TYR A 185 -6.93 1.49 -11.40
N ILE A 186 -5.92 2.33 -11.20
CA ILE A 186 -5.33 2.63 -9.90
C ILE A 186 -5.03 4.12 -9.82
N ALA A 187 -5.33 4.70 -8.67
CA ALA A 187 -5.32 6.13 -8.45
C ALA A 187 -4.82 6.45 -7.04
N ILE A 188 -3.98 7.48 -6.94
CA ILE A 188 -3.58 8.06 -5.66
C ILE A 188 -3.99 9.53 -5.70
N ALA A 189 -4.76 9.96 -4.72
CA ALA A 189 -5.25 11.33 -4.62
C ALA A 189 -5.26 11.79 -3.16
N ILE A 190 -5.27 13.10 -2.95
CA ILE A 190 -5.52 13.69 -1.64
C ILE A 190 -6.99 14.07 -1.60
N GLU A 191 -7.73 13.65 -0.57
CA GLU A 191 -9.14 13.97 -0.37
C GLU A 191 -9.36 14.46 1.06
N LYS A 192 -9.86 15.70 1.21
CA LYS A 192 -10.11 16.34 2.52
C LYS A 192 -8.87 16.30 3.42
N GLY A 193 -7.70 16.41 2.80
CA GLY A 193 -6.40 16.43 3.44
C GLY A 193 -5.79 15.07 3.74
N TYR A 194 -6.48 13.97 3.45
CA TYR A 194 -5.95 12.61 3.62
C TYR A 194 -5.50 12.05 2.28
N LEU A 195 -4.38 11.34 2.28
CA LEU A 195 -4.00 10.55 1.12
C LEU A 195 -4.96 9.37 0.96
N THR A 196 -5.39 9.11 -0.27
CA THR A 196 -6.27 8.02 -0.65
C THR A 196 -5.64 7.18 -1.77
N LEU A 197 -5.86 5.86 -1.68
CA LEU A 197 -5.60 4.90 -2.75
C LEU A 197 -6.94 4.36 -3.22
N SER A 198 -7.16 4.32 -4.52
CA SER A 198 -8.33 3.70 -5.13
C SER A 198 -7.91 2.83 -6.30
N PHE A 199 -8.50 1.65 -6.44
CA PHE A 199 -8.25 0.77 -7.59
C PHE A 199 -9.46 -0.09 -7.92
N ASN A 200 -9.59 -0.44 -9.20
CA ASN A 200 -10.60 -1.39 -9.70
C ASN A 200 -9.90 -2.39 -10.62
N LEU A 201 -10.28 -3.66 -10.51
CA LEU A 201 -9.80 -4.77 -11.36
C LEU A 201 -10.90 -5.25 -12.34
N GLY A 202 -11.92 -4.41 -12.57
CA GLY A 202 -13.07 -4.68 -13.43
C GLY A 202 -14.29 -5.29 -12.73
N LYS A 203 -14.35 -5.19 -11.39
CA LYS A 203 -15.43 -5.79 -10.56
C LYS A 203 -16.04 -4.84 -9.52
N GLU A 204 -15.42 -3.69 -9.25
CA GLU A 204 -15.97 -2.72 -8.30
C GLU A 204 -17.20 -2.01 -8.89
N PRO A 205 -18.37 -2.04 -8.21
CA PRO A 205 -19.54 -1.27 -8.64
C PRO A 205 -19.43 0.23 -8.31
N VAL A 206 -18.64 0.57 -7.29
CA VAL A 206 -18.32 1.94 -6.86
C VAL A 206 -16.82 2.02 -6.56
N PRO A 207 -16.17 3.19 -6.67
CA PRO A 207 -14.75 3.30 -6.38
C PRO A 207 -14.40 2.83 -4.95
N LEU A 208 -13.57 1.80 -4.85
CA LEU A 208 -12.94 1.39 -3.60
C LEU A 208 -11.97 2.48 -3.16
N VAL A 209 -12.11 3.03 -1.95
CA VAL A 209 -11.22 4.10 -1.45
C VAL A 209 -10.60 3.69 -0.11
N LEU A 210 -9.28 3.46 -0.11
CA LEU A 210 -8.46 3.32 1.09
C LEU A 210 -7.98 4.70 1.50
N LYS A 211 -8.08 5.04 2.77
CA LYS A 211 -7.72 6.35 3.30
C LYS A 211 -6.62 6.23 4.35
N SER A 212 -5.58 7.05 4.23
CA SER A 212 -4.51 7.15 5.23
C SER A 212 -5.03 7.53 6.62
N ARG A 213 -4.27 7.15 7.67
CA ARG A 213 -4.65 7.42 9.08
C ARG A 213 -4.58 8.90 9.45
N HIS A 214 -3.65 9.64 8.84
CA HIS A 214 -3.38 11.04 9.14
C HIS A 214 -3.45 11.92 7.89
N LYS A 215 -3.63 13.22 8.14
CA LYS A 215 -3.63 14.23 7.08
C LYS A 215 -2.20 14.51 6.61
N VAL A 216 -2.05 14.84 5.32
CA VAL A 216 -0.77 14.99 4.60
C VAL A 216 -0.56 16.38 3.98
N HIS A 217 -1.40 17.35 4.35
CA HIS A 217 -1.39 18.72 3.80
C HIS A 217 -0.74 19.73 4.77
N ASP A 218 0.33 19.32 5.45
CA ASP A 218 1.01 20.10 6.49
C ASP A 218 2.31 20.77 6.00
N ASN A 219 2.54 20.77 4.69
CA ASN A 219 3.76 21.23 4.01
C ASN A 219 5.04 20.44 4.34
N LYS A 220 4.95 19.30 5.02
CA LYS A 220 6.10 18.42 5.26
C LYS A 220 6.22 17.39 4.14
N TRP A 221 7.43 16.84 4.02
CA TRP A 221 7.68 15.72 3.13
C TRP A 221 7.03 14.46 3.70
N HIS A 222 6.24 13.80 2.87
CA HIS A 222 5.65 12.50 3.15
C HIS A 222 6.15 11.47 2.15
N THR A 223 6.38 10.25 2.64
CA THR A 223 6.72 9.10 1.79
C THR A 223 5.56 8.10 1.80
N VAL A 224 5.00 7.86 0.62
CA VAL A 224 3.90 6.93 0.39
C VAL A 224 4.45 5.65 -0.18
N ILE A 225 3.98 4.51 0.33
CA ILE A 225 4.17 3.21 -0.30
C ILE A 225 2.82 2.56 -0.52
N VAL A 226 2.53 2.24 -1.77
CA VAL A 226 1.39 1.42 -2.17
C VAL A 226 1.92 0.08 -2.63
N GLN A 227 1.43 -0.97 -2.00
CA GLN A 227 1.68 -2.35 -2.39
C GLN A 227 0.36 -3.04 -2.69
N ARG A 228 0.18 -3.50 -3.92
CA ARG A 228 -0.95 -4.36 -4.28
C ARG A 228 -0.42 -5.74 -4.61
N ASN A 229 -0.98 -6.78 -3.99
CA ASN A 229 -0.81 -8.18 -4.37
C ASN A 229 -2.19 -8.75 -4.71
N LYS A 230 -2.45 -8.94 -6.00
CA LYS A 230 -3.75 -9.33 -6.56
C LYS A 230 -4.85 -8.38 -6.05
N ARG A 231 -5.81 -8.86 -5.26
CA ARG A 231 -6.91 -8.04 -4.75
C ARG A 231 -6.55 -7.26 -3.50
N LEU A 232 -5.46 -7.62 -2.82
CA LEU A 232 -5.07 -7.02 -1.56
C LEU A 232 -4.20 -5.80 -1.81
N ALA A 233 -4.53 -4.66 -1.19
CA ALA A 233 -3.76 -3.44 -1.30
C ALA A 233 -3.45 -2.83 0.07
N HIS A 234 -2.20 -2.43 0.24
CA HIS A 234 -1.66 -1.73 1.40
C HIS A 234 -1.28 -0.31 1.01
N LEU A 235 -1.62 0.64 1.87
CA LEU A 235 -1.25 2.05 1.80
C LEU A 235 -0.49 2.41 3.08
N LEU A 236 0.82 2.58 2.99
CA LEU A 236 1.66 3.16 4.05
C LEU A 236 1.93 4.62 3.75
N VAL A 237 1.85 5.46 4.77
CA VAL A 237 2.26 6.86 4.73
C VAL A 237 3.22 7.10 5.88
N ASP A 238 4.44 7.47 5.54
CA ASP A 238 5.56 7.65 6.46
C ASP A 238 5.82 6.37 7.26
N ASP A 239 5.94 6.49 8.58
CA ASP A 239 6.18 5.39 9.51
C ASP A 239 4.90 4.89 10.20
N ASN A 240 3.74 5.32 9.68
CA ASN A 240 2.47 4.87 10.22
C ASN A 240 2.17 3.43 9.77
N PRO A 241 1.45 2.66 10.60
CA PRO A 241 0.99 1.35 10.19
C PRO A 241 0.16 1.40 8.89
N PRO A 242 0.29 0.40 8.01
CA PRO A 242 -0.47 0.33 6.77
C PRO A 242 -1.97 0.52 6.99
N VAL A 243 -2.65 1.07 5.99
CA VAL A 243 -4.10 0.88 5.82
C VAL A 243 -4.28 -0.12 4.70
N THR A 244 -5.16 -1.09 4.90
CA THR A 244 -5.28 -2.21 3.97
C THR A 244 -6.74 -2.44 3.57
N SER A 245 -6.96 -2.82 2.31
CA SER A 245 -8.27 -3.25 1.81
C SER A 245 -8.13 -4.31 0.73
N THR A 246 -9.24 -4.97 0.42
CA THR A 246 -9.33 -6.03 -0.60
C THR A 246 -10.41 -5.65 -1.60
N SER A 247 -10.12 -5.73 -2.91
CA SER A 247 -11.13 -5.56 -3.95
C SER A 247 -12.13 -6.71 -3.99
N GLU A 248 -13.28 -6.47 -4.61
CA GLU A 248 -14.36 -7.41 -4.84
C GLU A 248 -13.88 -8.72 -5.47
N PRO A 249 -14.52 -9.86 -5.16
CA PRO A 249 -14.13 -11.15 -5.70
C PRO A 249 -14.10 -11.22 -7.23
N GLY A 250 -13.23 -12.07 -7.76
CA GLY A 250 -13.07 -12.29 -9.20
C GLY A 250 -11.68 -11.92 -9.70
N ALA A 251 -11.58 -10.80 -10.43
CA ALA A 251 -10.35 -10.41 -11.11
C ALA A 251 -9.20 -10.10 -10.15
N THR A 252 -7.97 -10.35 -10.60
CA THR A 252 -6.73 -10.15 -9.82
C THR A 252 -5.67 -9.35 -10.57
N GLU A 253 -5.86 -9.17 -11.87
CA GLU A 253 -4.94 -8.48 -12.77
C GLU A 253 -5.45 -7.07 -13.03
N LEU A 254 -4.57 -6.08 -12.93
CA LEU A 254 -4.79 -4.69 -13.30
C LEU A 254 -4.30 -4.49 -14.74
N ASN A 255 -5.21 -4.29 -15.67
CA ASN A 255 -4.94 -4.16 -17.09
C ASN A 255 -5.31 -2.76 -17.58
N THR A 256 -4.37 -1.82 -17.47
CA THR A 256 -4.53 -0.42 -17.90
C THR A 256 -4.25 -0.23 -19.41
N ASP A 257 -4.39 1.00 -19.91
CA ASP A 257 -3.96 1.39 -21.27
C ASP A 257 -2.43 1.57 -21.42
N GLY A 258 -1.67 1.43 -20.31
CA GLY A 258 -0.22 1.59 -20.26
C GLY A 258 0.25 3.04 -20.20
N ILE A 259 -0.64 3.96 -19.81
CA ILE A 259 -0.33 5.36 -19.61
C ILE A 259 -0.38 5.67 -18.11
N LEU A 260 0.72 6.17 -17.59
CA LEU A 260 0.85 6.69 -16.24
C LEU A 260 0.81 8.21 -16.25
N TRP A 261 -0.13 8.77 -15.52
CA TRP A 261 -0.29 10.20 -15.32
C TRP A 261 0.13 10.60 -13.91
N ILE A 262 0.95 11.65 -13.80
CA ILE A 262 1.42 12.22 -12.54
C ILE A 262 0.98 13.68 -12.45
N GLY A 263 0.42 14.06 -11.30
CA GLY A 263 0.04 15.44 -10.97
C GLY A 263 -1.33 15.88 -11.50
N GLY A 264 -2.01 15.04 -12.25
CA GLY A 264 -3.31 15.30 -12.84
C GLY A 264 -3.54 14.40 -14.05
N SER A 265 -4.70 14.51 -14.68
CA SER A 265 -5.00 13.83 -15.95
C SER A 265 -5.95 14.70 -16.77
N THR A 266 -5.88 14.59 -18.10
CA THR A 266 -6.77 15.30 -19.01
C THR A 266 -8.20 14.77 -19.01
N ALA A 267 -8.41 13.53 -18.54
CA ALA A 267 -9.72 12.90 -18.54
C ALA A 267 -9.84 11.83 -17.45
N VAL A 268 -10.30 12.24 -16.25
CA VAL A 268 -10.80 11.31 -15.23
C VAL A 268 -12.29 11.03 -15.52
N PRO A 269 -12.73 9.76 -15.62
CA PRO A 269 -14.13 9.44 -15.83
C PRO A 269 -15.07 10.01 -14.75
N PRO A 270 -16.35 10.28 -15.04
CA PRO A 270 -17.32 10.67 -14.03
C PRO A 270 -17.57 9.54 -13.01
N GLY A 271 -17.78 9.87 -11.74
CA GLY A 271 -18.11 8.93 -10.67
C GLY A 271 -17.05 8.76 -9.58
N PHE A 272 -15.96 9.51 -9.65
CA PHE A 272 -14.98 9.62 -8.56
C PHE A 272 -15.32 10.76 -7.59
N PRO A 273 -14.73 10.79 -6.37
CA PRO A 273 -14.83 11.93 -5.49
C PRO A 273 -14.27 13.22 -6.12
N ASP A 274 -14.79 14.39 -5.72
CA ASP A 274 -14.40 15.72 -6.27
C ASP A 274 -12.89 15.90 -6.41
N ALA A 275 -12.14 15.47 -5.39
CA ALA A 275 -10.68 15.57 -5.32
C ALA A 275 -9.93 15.01 -6.53
N TYR A 276 -10.48 14.01 -7.21
CA TYR A 276 -9.84 13.34 -8.35
C TYR A 276 -9.88 14.20 -9.62
N TYR A 277 -10.75 15.21 -9.67
CA TYR A 277 -10.89 16.13 -10.80
C TYR A 277 -10.02 17.38 -10.69
N HIS A 278 -9.24 17.51 -9.61
CA HIS A 278 -8.28 18.60 -9.42
C HIS A 278 -6.87 18.07 -9.61
N GLY A 279 -6.02 18.80 -10.34
CA GLY A 279 -4.59 18.47 -10.40
C GLY A 279 -3.92 18.63 -9.04
N PHE A 280 -2.89 17.84 -8.80
CA PHE A 280 -2.06 17.96 -7.61
C PHE A 280 -1.37 19.33 -7.59
N ARG A 281 -1.36 19.94 -6.40
CA ARG A 281 -0.65 21.19 -6.11
C ARG A 281 0.36 20.90 -5.02
N GLY A 282 1.65 21.10 -5.29
CA GLY A 282 2.70 20.79 -4.32
C GLY A 282 4.01 20.42 -4.99
N CYS A 283 4.84 19.67 -4.28
CA CYS A 283 6.13 19.22 -4.78
C CYS A 283 6.19 17.70 -4.79
N ILE A 284 6.77 17.13 -5.83
CA ILE A 284 7.12 15.71 -5.88
C ILE A 284 8.63 15.59 -6.03
N SER A 285 9.28 14.95 -5.06
CA SER A 285 10.73 14.70 -5.07
C SER A 285 11.08 13.45 -5.86
N SER A 286 10.32 12.37 -5.66
CA SER A 286 10.61 11.09 -6.32
C SER A 286 9.34 10.28 -6.52
N ILE A 287 9.34 9.50 -7.61
CA ILE A 287 8.36 8.46 -7.89
C ILE A 287 9.11 7.21 -8.33
N THR A 288 8.75 6.08 -7.74
CA THR A 288 9.19 4.75 -8.19
C THR A 288 7.97 3.90 -8.49
N ILE A 289 7.96 3.28 -9.67
CA ILE A 289 6.95 2.33 -10.11
C ILE A 289 7.65 0.99 -10.31
N ASP A 290 7.21 0.00 -9.55
CA ASP A 290 7.83 -1.31 -9.41
C ASP A 290 9.31 -1.18 -9.00
N SER A 291 10.26 -1.45 -9.91
CA SER A 291 11.70 -1.28 -9.66
C SER A 291 12.28 0.03 -10.19
N GLU A 292 11.50 0.82 -10.94
CA GLU A 292 12.02 1.90 -11.77
C GLU A 292 11.69 3.28 -11.21
N SER A 293 12.73 4.10 -11.04
CA SER A 293 12.58 5.50 -10.66
C SER A 293 12.24 6.34 -11.90
N LEU A 294 11.20 7.16 -11.80
CA LEU A 294 10.82 8.06 -12.90
C LEU A 294 11.73 9.27 -12.93
N ASN A 295 12.21 9.63 -14.11
CA ASN A 295 12.93 10.89 -14.32
C ASN A 295 11.89 12.03 -14.44
N LEU A 296 11.77 12.83 -13.38
CA LEU A 296 10.88 13.99 -13.31
C LEU A 296 11.51 15.28 -13.87
N SER A 297 12.82 15.29 -14.17
CA SER A 297 13.54 16.48 -14.65
C SER A 297 13.39 16.71 -16.16
N ARG A 298 12.48 16.01 -16.85
CA ARG A 298 12.23 16.19 -18.29
C ARG A 298 11.21 17.31 -18.53
N GLY A 299 11.60 18.33 -19.30
CA GLY A 299 10.69 19.39 -19.80
C GLY A 299 10.83 20.74 -19.06
N TYR A 300 9.87 21.65 -19.31
CA TYR A 300 9.75 22.96 -18.63
C TYR A 300 9.16 22.80 -17.22
N SER A 301 9.77 21.95 -16.40
CA SER A 301 9.33 21.71 -15.03
C SER A 301 9.72 22.88 -14.15
N GLU A 302 8.75 23.51 -13.47
CA GLU A 302 9.07 24.42 -12.36
C GLU A 302 9.60 23.59 -11.18
N TYR A 303 10.65 24.06 -10.53
CA TYR A 303 11.22 23.39 -9.37
C TYR A 303 10.73 24.02 -8.08
N CYS A 304 10.57 23.19 -7.06
CA CYS A 304 10.26 23.68 -5.73
C CYS A 304 11.47 24.38 -5.13
N GLN A 305 11.23 25.59 -4.63
CA GLN A 305 12.25 26.32 -3.89
C GLN A 305 12.58 25.55 -2.59
N PRO A 306 13.87 25.51 -2.18
CA PRO A 306 14.23 25.04 -0.86
C PRO A 306 13.49 25.90 0.18
N SER A 307 12.83 25.22 1.11
CA SER A 307 12.18 25.84 2.27
C SER A 307 13.20 26.30 3.30
#